data_AF-A0A8H5EYQ0-F1
#
_entry.id   AF-A0A8H5EYQ0-F1
#
_cell.length_a   1.000
_cell.length_b   1.000
_cell.length_c   1.000
_cell.angle_alpha   90.00
_cell.angle_beta   90.00
_cell.angle_gamma   90.00
#
_symmetry.space_group_name_H-M   'P 1'
#
loop_
_entity.id
_entity.type
_entity.pdbx_description
1 polymer ?
#
loop_
_entity_poly.entity_id
_entity_poly.type
_entity_poly.pdbx_seq_one_letter_code
_entity_poly.pdbx_strand_id
1 'polypeptide(L)'
;MAWYKWTRLDLQTFSGAFPLNRARLFDDLLVPVNRSRLSIGLTSQTQTRLKIAMEKNQGLKTQVEELRKSLEEERKLRPASDTRAELLTNLAALKKRRATLEDELSAYGNSDPVKVEQLKRAEFLAKEAAMRWTDNYCSTLSHFVRQTGVDVEDVRKYLDIGEDYEDIY
;
A
#
# COMPACT_ATOMS: atom_id res chain seq x y z
N MET A 1 -33.98 -12.90 -8.82
CA MET A 1 -34.02 -13.63 -7.54
C MET A 1 -34.40 -12.63 -6.47
N ALA A 2 -35.63 -12.76 -5.97
CA ALA A 2 -36.26 -11.79 -5.10
C ALA A 2 -36.72 -12.47 -3.81
N TRP A 3 -37.06 -11.62 -2.83
CA TRP A 3 -37.89 -11.83 -1.65
C TRP A 3 -37.17 -12.36 -0.39
N TYR A 4 -36.97 -11.57 0.68
CA TYR A 4 -37.89 -10.87 1.61
C TYR A 4 -38.50 -11.76 2.70
N LYS A 5 -38.13 -11.42 3.95
CA LYS A 5 -39.00 -11.06 5.10
C LYS A 5 -39.82 -12.12 5.88
N TRP A 6 -39.70 -12.00 7.22
CA TRP A 6 -40.78 -11.98 8.25
C TRP A 6 -41.40 -13.34 8.65
N THR A 7 -41.98 -13.64 9.81
CA THR A 7 -42.18 -13.10 11.19
C THR A 7 -42.91 -14.20 12.00
N ARG A 8 -42.73 -14.32 13.32
CA ARG A 8 -43.72 -14.08 14.42
C ARG A 8 -44.98 -14.99 14.46
N LEU A 9 -45.40 -15.30 15.70
CA LEU A 9 -46.70 -15.87 16.15
C LEU A 9 -46.85 -17.38 15.87
N ASP A 10 -47.55 -18.19 16.66
CA ASP A 10 -48.23 -18.02 17.93
C ASP A 10 -48.54 -19.40 18.53
N LEU A 11 -48.67 -19.40 19.85
CA LEU A 11 -49.69 -20.06 20.67
C LEU A 11 -50.59 -21.16 20.05
N GLN A 12 -50.68 -22.25 20.83
CA GLN A 12 -51.90 -22.99 21.21
C GLN A 12 -52.74 -23.64 20.10
N THR A 13 -52.97 -24.95 20.22
CA THR A 13 -54.30 -25.58 20.36
C THR A 13 -54.15 -27.10 20.50
N PHE A 14 -54.59 -27.65 21.63
CA PHE A 14 -55.80 -28.48 21.75
C PHE A 14 -55.66 -29.87 21.09
N SER A 15 -55.52 -30.93 21.89
CA SER A 15 -56.65 -31.74 22.40
C SER A 15 -57.00 -32.86 21.44
N GLY A 16 -56.77 -34.11 21.84
CA GLY A 16 -57.45 -35.24 21.20
C GLY A 16 -56.90 -36.62 21.52
N ALA A 17 -57.64 -37.33 22.37
CA ALA A 17 -57.82 -38.79 22.37
C ALA A 17 -56.70 -39.71 22.91
N PHE A 18 -56.90 -40.13 24.16
CA PHE A 18 -56.72 -41.53 24.59
C PHE A 18 -57.56 -42.46 23.66
N PRO A 19 -57.15 -43.72 23.40
CA PRO A 19 -57.32 -44.74 24.43
C PRO A 19 -56.22 -45.80 24.56
N LEU A 20 -56.25 -46.39 25.75
CA LEU A 20 -55.54 -47.57 26.22
C LEU A 20 -55.91 -48.86 25.46
N ASN A 21 -54.99 -49.82 25.54
CA ASN A 21 -55.13 -51.29 25.45
C ASN A 21 -55.06 -52.00 24.08
N ARG A 22 -53.86 -52.51 23.79
CA ARG A 22 -53.50 -53.92 23.47
C ARG A 22 -52.06 -53.86 22.95
N ALA A 23 -51.09 -54.65 23.39
CA ALA A 23 -51.16 -56.05 23.73
C ALA A 23 -50.06 -56.39 24.75
N ARG A 24 -50.44 -57.14 25.79
CA ARG A 24 -49.59 -58.18 26.34
C ARG A 24 -49.37 -59.20 25.23
N LEU A 25 -48.12 -59.44 24.85
CA LEU A 25 -47.60 -60.67 24.25
C LEU A 25 -46.15 -60.37 23.86
N PHE A 26 -45.25 -61.28 24.22
CA PHE A 26 -43.78 -61.19 24.13
C PHE A 26 -43.06 -60.60 25.35
N ASP A 27 -43.30 -61.18 26.53
CA ASP A 27 -42.34 -61.13 27.65
C ASP A 27 -41.50 -62.42 27.79
N ASP A 28 -41.70 -63.43 26.95
CA ASP A 28 -40.93 -64.67 27.00
C ASP A 28 -40.12 -64.84 25.71
N LEU A 29 -38.78 -64.97 25.86
CA LEU A 29 -37.76 -65.35 24.85
C LEU A 29 -36.91 -64.27 24.16
N LEU A 30 -36.50 -63.21 24.85
CA LEU A 30 -35.25 -62.52 24.48
C LEU A 30 -34.39 -62.28 25.72
N VAL A 31 -33.25 -62.97 25.72
CA VAL A 31 -32.09 -62.85 26.63
C VAL A 31 -32.00 -61.46 27.26
N PRO A 32 -31.75 -61.31 28.58
CA PRO A 32 -31.60 -60.02 29.23
C PRO A 32 -30.29 -59.34 28.78
N VAL A 33 -30.26 -58.83 27.55
CA VAL A 33 -29.19 -57.96 27.07
C VAL A 33 -29.49 -56.56 27.60
N ASN A 34 -29.14 -56.37 28.87
CA ASN A 34 -28.55 -55.17 29.44
C ASN A 34 -29.01 -53.81 28.88
N ARG A 35 -30.33 -53.57 28.85
CA ARG A 35 -30.92 -52.25 28.52
C ARG A 35 -30.42 -51.15 29.46
N SER A 36 -30.14 -51.51 30.72
CA SER A 36 -29.54 -50.61 31.71
C SER A 36 -28.09 -50.27 31.39
N ARG A 37 -27.21 -51.20 30.99
CA ARG A 37 -25.84 -50.84 30.58
C ARG A 37 -25.79 -49.99 29.32
N LEU A 38 -26.66 -50.23 28.33
CA LEU A 38 -26.70 -49.41 27.11
C LEU A 38 -27.21 -47.99 27.40
N SER A 39 -28.24 -47.83 28.25
CA SER A 39 -28.72 -46.51 28.66
C SER A 39 -27.72 -45.78 29.54
N ILE A 40 -27.09 -46.48 30.49
CA ILE A 40 -26.04 -45.94 31.38
C ILE A 40 -24.80 -45.54 30.56
N GLY A 41 -24.43 -46.32 29.55
CA GLY A 41 -23.33 -46.02 28.63
C GLY A 41 -23.63 -44.80 27.74
N LEU A 42 -24.86 -44.68 27.22
CA LEU A 42 -25.29 -43.51 26.45
C LEU A 42 -25.34 -42.25 27.33
N THR A 43 -25.87 -42.33 28.56
CA THR A 43 -25.90 -41.21 29.50
C THR A 43 -24.50 -40.83 30.00
N SER A 44 -23.61 -41.81 30.15
CA SER A 44 -22.20 -41.60 30.45
C SER A 44 -21.50 -40.83 29.32
N GLN A 45 -21.65 -41.25 28.06
CA GLN A 45 -21.02 -40.57 26.93
C GLN A 45 -21.57 -39.16 26.72
N THR A 46 -22.87 -38.94 26.89
CA THR A 46 -23.44 -37.60 26.81
C THR A 46 -22.96 -36.71 27.95
N GLN A 47 -22.85 -37.23 29.18
CA GLN A 47 -22.25 -36.50 30.31
C GLN A 47 -20.77 -36.14 30.04
N THR A 48 -19.97 -37.05 29.48
CA THR A 48 -18.56 -36.76 29.14
C THR A 48 -18.45 -35.66 28.07
N ARG A 49 -19.27 -35.73 27.01
CA ARG A 49 -19.30 -34.68 25.97
C ARG A 49 -19.74 -33.34 26.52
N LEU A 50 -20.72 -33.35 27.42
CA LEU A 50 -21.23 -32.14 28.08
C LEU A 50 -20.17 -31.52 28.98
N LYS A 51 -19.40 -32.35 29.70
CA LYS A 51 -18.26 -31.91 30.53
C LYS A 51 -17.14 -31.28 29.69
N ILE A 52 -16.76 -31.92 28.57
CA ILE A 52 -15.76 -31.39 27.62
C ILE A 52 -16.25 -30.06 27.01
N ALA A 53 -17.53 -29.99 26.63
CA ALA A 53 -18.10 -28.76 26.10
C ALA A 53 -18.13 -27.63 27.14
N MET A 54 -18.41 -27.95 28.41
CA MET A 54 -18.34 -27.01 29.52
C MET A 54 -16.92 -26.51 29.75
N GLU A 55 -15.93 -27.40 29.84
CA GLU A 55 -14.51 -27.03 30.00
C GLU A 55 -14.01 -26.15 28.85
N LYS A 56 -14.38 -26.49 27.61
CA LYS A 56 -14.07 -25.64 26.44
C LYS A 56 -14.74 -24.27 26.53
N ASN A 57 -16.01 -24.22 26.93
CA ASN A 57 -16.73 -22.95 27.09
C ASN A 57 -16.11 -22.10 28.22
N GLN A 58 -15.63 -22.74 29.29
CA GLN A 58 -14.91 -22.08 30.37
C GLN A 58 -13.55 -21.54 29.91
N GLY A 59 -12.77 -22.32 29.16
CA GLY A 59 -11.51 -21.87 28.57
C GLY A 59 -11.70 -20.74 27.55
N LEU A 60 -12.77 -20.78 26.75
CA LEU A 60 -13.11 -19.67 25.85
C LEU A 60 -13.52 -18.42 26.62
N LYS A 61 -14.26 -18.55 27.72
CA LYS A 61 -14.61 -17.41 28.58
C LYS A 61 -13.38 -16.76 29.20
N THR A 62 -12.43 -17.55 29.72
CA THR A 62 -11.19 -17.01 30.27
C THR A 62 -10.35 -16.32 29.20
N GLN A 63 -10.24 -16.90 28.00
CA GLN A 63 -9.55 -16.25 26.87
C GLN A 63 -10.20 -14.94 26.46
N VAL A 64 -11.54 -14.89 26.41
CA VAL A 64 -12.27 -13.65 26.10
C VAL A 64 -12.02 -12.59 27.17
N GLU A 65 -11.99 -12.96 28.45
CA GLU A 65 -11.69 -12.02 29.53
C GLU A 65 -10.25 -11.51 29.46
N GLU A 66 -9.29 -12.37 29.15
CA GLU A 66 -7.88 -12.00 29.02
C GLU A 66 -7.65 -11.07 27.82
N LEU A 67 -8.25 -11.38 26.67
CA LEU A 67 -8.23 -10.52 25.48
C LEU A 67 -8.92 -9.17 25.73
N ARG A 68 -9.98 -9.15 26.53
CA ARG A 68 -10.64 -7.88 26.93
C ARG A 68 -9.72 -7.04 27.82
N LYS A 69 -9.05 -7.66 28.79
CA LYS A 69 -8.08 -6.95 29.65
C LYS A 69 -6.94 -6.37 28.83
N SER A 70 -6.33 -7.16 27.93
CA SER A 70 -5.25 -6.67 27.07
C SER A 70 -5.72 -5.54 26.14
N LEU A 71 -6.95 -5.61 25.61
CA LEU A 71 -7.53 -4.56 24.79
C LEU A 71 -7.79 -3.27 25.59
N GLU A 72 -8.24 -3.38 26.84
CA GLU A 72 -8.45 -2.26 27.74
C GLU A 72 -7.10 -1.58 28.09
N GLU A 73 -6.06 -2.37 28.34
CA GLU A 73 -4.69 -1.89 28.58
C GLU A 73 -4.13 -1.17 27.35
N GLU A 74 -4.25 -1.77 26.16
CA GLU A 74 -3.84 -1.13 24.91
C GLU A 74 -4.62 0.17 24.63
N ARG A 75 -5.92 0.20 24.90
CA ARG A 75 -6.77 1.40 24.74
C ARG A 75 -6.33 2.53 25.67
N LYS A 76 -5.96 2.22 26.91
CA LYS A 76 -5.42 3.21 27.85
C LYS A 76 -4.08 3.78 27.38
N LEU A 77 -3.22 2.95 26.82
CA LEU A 77 -1.93 3.36 26.25
C LEU A 77 -2.07 4.14 24.93
N ARG A 78 -3.16 3.88 24.19
CA ARG A 78 -3.43 4.47 22.87
C ARG A 78 -4.82 5.12 22.85
N PRO A 79 -5.05 6.20 23.62
CA PRO A 79 -6.33 6.89 23.58
C PRO A 79 -6.61 7.35 22.15
N ALA A 80 -7.84 7.14 21.70
CA ALA A 80 -8.34 7.73 20.46
C ALA A 80 -8.72 9.18 20.78
N SER A 81 -7.72 10.07 20.79
CA SER A 81 -7.91 11.51 20.89
C SER A 81 -7.83 12.14 19.50
N ASP A 82 -8.57 13.24 19.30
CA ASP A 82 -8.54 14.02 18.06
C ASP A 82 -7.11 14.50 17.77
N THR A 83 -6.37 14.89 18.81
CA THR A 83 -4.96 15.26 18.72
C THR A 83 -4.07 14.15 18.15
N ARG A 84 -4.33 12.88 18.47
CA ARG A 84 -3.56 11.75 17.93
C ARG A 84 -3.91 11.50 16.48
N ALA A 85 -5.19 11.65 16.10
CA ALA A 85 -5.60 11.55 14.71
C ALA A 85 -4.91 12.63 13.87
N GLU A 86 -4.89 13.88 14.33
CA GLU A 86 -4.17 14.99 13.70
C GLU A 86 -2.65 14.75 13.65
N LEU A 87 -2.03 14.23 14.71
CA LEU A 87 -0.60 13.92 14.70
C LEU A 87 -0.27 12.79 13.72
N LEU A 88 -1.15 11.79 13.57
CA LEU A 88 -0.95 10.70 12.61
C LEU A 88 -1.11 11.18 11.17
N THR A 89 -2.08 12.06 10.88
CA THR A 89 -2.23 12.66 9.55
C THR A 89 -1.03 13.55 9.21
N ASN A 90 -0.58 14.38 10.16
CA ASN A 90 0.62 15.20 10.02
C ASN A 90 1.87 14.35 9.81
N LEU A 91 2.04 13.26 10.56
CA LEU A 91 3.16 12.34 10.40
C LEU A 91 3.16 11.70 9.01
N ALA A 92 1.99 11.27 8.52
CA ALA A 92 1.86 10.71 7.18
C ALA A 92 2.20 11.76 6.09
N ALA A 93 1.71 12.99 6.25
CA ALA A 93 2.01 14.10 5.34
C ALA A 93 3.52 14.43 5.34
N LEU A 94 4.15 14.53 6.51
CA LEU A 94 5.58 14.79 6.65
C LEU A 94 6.44 13.66 6.06
N LYS A 95 6.05 12.40 6.25
CA LYS A 95 6.76 11.27 5.61
C LYS A 95 6.69 11.35 4.09
N LYS A 96 5.51 11.67 3.54
CA LYS A 96 5.35 11.87 2.09
C LYS A 96 6.21 13.04 1.60
N ARG A 97 6.22 14.16 2.32
CA ARG A 97 7.05 15.33 2.00
C ARG A 97 8.54 15.00 2.06
N ARG A 98 8.96 14.20 3.03
CA ARG A 98 10.35 13.75 3.16
C ARG A 98 10.77 12.91 1.96
N ALA A 99 9.94 11.96 1.54
CA ALA A 99 10.22 11.13 0.37
C ALA A 99 10.36 11.99 -0.91
N THR A 100 9.45 12.94 -1.13
CA THR A 100 9.56 13.84 -2.30
C THR A 100 10.84 14.68 -2.28
N LEU A 101 11.24 15.15 -1.09
CA LEU A 101 12.48 15.94 -0.96
C LEU A 101 13.72 15.06 -1.12
N GLU A 102 13.70 13.80 -0.66
CA GLU A 102 14.79 12.84 -0.88
C GLU A 102 14.94 12.52 -2.38
N ASP A 103 13.82 12.37 -3.11
CA ASP A 103 13.82 12.18 -4.56
C ASP A 103 14.40 13.41 -5.29
N GLU A 104 13.94 14.62 -4.95
CA GLU A 104 14.48 15.87 -5.50
C GLU A 104 15.97 16.01 -5.17
N LEU A 105 16.37 15.76 -3.92
CA LEU A 105 17.77 15.83 -3.50
C LEU A 105 18.64 14.80 -4.23
N SER A 106 18.12 13.61 -4.53
CA SER A 106 18.83 12.61 -5.33
C SER A 106 19.05 13.08 -6.78
N ALA A 107 18.08 13.80 -7.35
CA ALA A 107 18.21 14.40 -8.67
C ALA A 107 19.25 15.53 -8.69
N TYR A 108 19.33 16.33 -7.61
CA TYR A 108 20.32 17.40 -7.46
C TYR A 108 21.66 16.95 -6.89
N GLY A 109 21.75 15.74 -6.30
CA GLY A 109 22.95 15.25 -5.60
C GLY A 109 24.17 15.09 -6.51
N ASN A 110 23.96 14.99 -7.82
CA ASN A 110 25.02 14.93 -8.82
C ASN A 110 25.50 16.32 -9.29
N SER A 111 24.79 17.39 -8.91
CA SER A 111 25.02 18.76 -9.37
C SER A 111 25.72 19.58 -8.29
N ASP A 112 27.05 19.44 -8.23
CA ASP A 112 27.90 20.28 -7.38
C ASP A 112 27.79 21.76 -7.84
N PRO A 113 27.29 22.68 -6.99
CA PRO A 113 27.08 24.07 -7.37
C PRO A 113 28.38 24.76 -7.79
N VAL A 114 29.53 24.34 -7.24
CA VAL A 114 30.82 24.90 -7.60
C VAL A 114 31.19 24.52 -9.04
N LYS A 115 30.95 23.26 -9.43
CA LYS A 115 31.20 22.80 -10.80
C LYS A 115 30.26 23.45 -11.80
N VAL A 116 28.99 23.64 -11.43
CA VAL A 116 28.01 24.34 -12.27
C VAL A 116 28.45 25.79 -12.53
N GLU A 117 28.89 26.51 -11.50
CA GLU A 117 29.39 27.87 -11.67
C GLU A 117 30.69 27.93 -12.47
N GLN A 118 31.58 26.95 -12.32
CA GLN A 118 32.78 26.84 -13.16
C GLN A 118 32.43 26.62 -14.63
N LEU A 119 31.47 25.73 -14.92
CA LEU A 119 31.00 25.47 -16.28
C LEU A 119 30.37 26.71 -16.91
N LYS A 120 29.53 27.44 -16.18
CA LYS A 120 28.95 28.71 -16.68
C LYS A 120 30.02 29.75 -17.02
N ARG A 121 31.05 29.88 -16.18
CA ARG A 121 32.18 30.80 -16.45
C ARG A 121 32.97 30.35 -17.68
N ALA A 122 33.25 29.06 -17.80
CA ALA A 122 33.94 28.50 -18.95
C ALA A 122 33.14 28.69 -20.25
N GLU A 123 31.83 28.46 -20.21
CA GLU A 123 30.90 28.70 -21.33
C GLU A 123 30.90 30.18 -21.75
N PHE A 124 30.80 31.09 -20.78
CA PHE A 124 30.85 32.52 -21.05
C PHE A 124 32.17 32.93 -21.75
N LEU A 125 33.31 32.47 -21.22
CA LEU A 125 34.61 32.75 -21.81
C LEU A 125 34.77 32.11 -23.20
N ALA A 126 34.27 30.90 -23.40
CA ALA A 126 34.28 30.23 -24.70
C ALA A 126 33.45 31.00 -25.72
N LYS A 127 32.26 31.50 -25.34
CA LYS A 127 31.43 32.34 -26.20
C LYS A 127 32.13 33.65 -26.54
N GLU A 128 32.72 34.33 -25.56
CA GLU A 128 33.48 35.56 -25.83
C GLU A 128 34.67 35.32 -26.76
N ALA A 129 35.41 34.23 -26.55
CA ALA A 129 36.53 33.87 -27.41
C ALA A 129 36.05 33.59 -28.84
N ALA A 130 34.96 32.84 -29.01
CA ALA A 130 34.36 32.57 -30.31
C ALA A 130 33.94 33.87 -31.02
N MET A 131 33.21 34.77 -30.34
CA MET A 131 32.82 36.07 -30.89
C MET A 131 34.03 36.91 -31.33
N ARG A 132 35.11 36.95 -30.53
CA ARG A 132 36.34 37.66 -30.90
C ARG A 132 37.02 37.05 -32.13
N TRP A 133 37.07 35.72 -32.24
CA TRP A 133 37.64 35.06 -33.40
C TRP A 133 36.79 35.27 -34.65
N THR A 134 35.46 35.27 -34.53
CA THR A 134 34.54 35.61 -35.62
C THR A 134 34.75 37.06 -36.08
N ASP A 135 34.89 38.03 -35.17
CA ASP A 135 35.17 39.42 -35.54
C ASP A 135 36.52 39.59 -36.23
N ASN A 136 37.56 38.92 -35.73
CA ASN A 136 38.88 38.87 -36.38
C ASN A 136 38.78 38.29 -37.81
N TYR A 137 38.03 37.19 -37.98
CA TYR A 137 37.79 36.59 -39.28
C TYR A 137 37.06 37.57 -40.22
N CYS A 138 35.93 38.15 -39.79
CA CYS A 138 35.18 39.12 -40.59
C CYS A 138 36.03 40.33 -41.01
N SER A 139 36.90 40.80 -40.11
CA SER A 139 37.83 41.90 -40.38
C SER A 139 38.88 41.52 -41.42
N THR A 140 39.48 40.33 -41.31
CA THR A 140 40.47 39.84 -42.30
C THR A 140 39.83 39.58 -43.66
N LEU A 141 38.65 38.94 -43.70
CA LEU A 141 37.89 38.71 -44.92
C LEU A 141 37.57 40.04 -45.62
N SER A 142 37.04 41.02 -44.89
CA SER A 142 36.74 42.35 -45.42
C SER A 142 37.98 43.06 -45.98
N HIS A 143 39.14 42.88 -45.34
CA HIS A 143 40.40 43.44 -45.81
C HIS A 143 40.87 42.80 -47.12
N PHE A 144 40.88 41.47 -47.22
CA PHE A 144 41.31 40.76 -48.43
C PHE A 144 40.40 41.04 -49.64
N VAL A 145 39.08 41.14 -49.40
CA VAL A 145 38.11 41.44 -50.46
C VAL A 145 38.27 42.88 -50.95
N ARG A 146 38.46 43.85 -50.05
CA ARG A 146 38.54 45.28 -50.41
C ARG A 146 39.90 45.71 -50.95
N GLN A 147 41.01 45.19 -50.39
CA GLN A 147 42.36 45.67 -50.74
C GLN A 147 43.04 44.85 -51.82
N THR A 148 42.85 43.52 -51.81
CA THR A 148 43.54 42.61 -52.74
C THR A 148 42.63 42.09 -53.86
N GLY A 149 41.30 42.31 -53.77
CA GLY A 149 40.34 41.91 -54.80
C GLY A 149 40.18 40.40 -54.94
N VAL A 150 40.53 39.64 -53.90
CA VAL A 150 40.38 38.18 -53.86
C VAL A 150 38.91 37.83 -53.62
N ASP A 151 38.43 36.79 -54.29
CA ASP A 151 37.05 36.32 -54.12
C ASP A 151 36.82 35.75 -52.72
N VAL A 152 35.61 35.94 -52.20
CA VAL A 152 35.21 35.53 -50.84
C VAL A 152 35.31 34.01 -50.69
N GLU A 153 34.92 33.27 -51.73
CA GLU A 153 34.92 31.80 -51.73
C GLU A 153 36.35 31.22 -51.71
N ASP A 154 37.28 31.86 -52.42
CA ASP A 154 38.68 31.45 -52.42
C ASP A 154 39.32 31.64 -51.03
N VAL A 155 38.98 32.72 -50.33
CA VAL A 155 39.45 32.98 -48.96
C VAL A 155 38.84 31.98 -47.96
N ARG A 156 37.54 31.68 -48.08
CA ARG A 156 36.85 30.69 -47.23
C ARG A 156 37.44 29.30 -47.40
N LYS A 157 37.66 28.89 -48.65
CA LYS A 157 38.30 27.61 -48.97
C LYS A 157 39.74 27.53 -48.46
N TYR A 158 40.50 28.62 -48.52
CA TYR A 158 41.87 28.66 -48.00
C TYR A 158 41.92 28.55 -46.47
N LEU A 159 40.95 29.13 -45.78
CA LEU A 159 40.83 29.08 -44.32
C LEU A 159 40.10 27.81 -43.82
N ASP A 160 39.75 26.89 -44.71
CA ASP A 160 39.02 25.64 -44.43
C ASP A 160 37.69 25.87 -43.70
N ILE A 161 36.97 26.92 -44.12
CA ILE A 161 35.67 27.29 -43.55
C ILE A 161 34.58 26.53 -44.31
N GLY A 162 33.81 25.71 -43.58
CA GLY A 162 32.70 24.95 -44.13
C GLY A 162 31.58 25.83 -44.71
N GLU A 163 30.84 25.29 -45.68
CA GLU A 163 29.68 25.97 -46.28
C GLU A 163 28.52 26.18 -45.27
N ASP A 164 28.52 25.39 -44.19
CA ASP A 164 27.59 25.45 -43.06
C ASP A 164 28.01 26.43 -41.95
N TYR A 165 29.08 27.19 -42.16
CA TYR A 165 29.55 28.17 -41.20
C TYR A 165 28.56 29.34 -41.08
N GLU A 166 28.04 29.54 -39.87
CA GLU A 166 27.20 30.69 -39.49
C GLU A 166 27.94 31.59 -38.50
N ASP A 167 27.87 32.91 -38.72
CA ASP A 167 28.41 33.88 -37.79
C ASP A 167 27.59 33.91 -36.49
N ILE A 168 28.31 33.90 -35.36
CA ILE A 168 27.69 33.94 -34.03
C ILE A 168 27.44 35.41 -33.65
N TYR A 169 26.18 35.76 -33.41
CA TYR A 169 25.74 37.07 -32.91
C TYR A 169 25.47 37.09 -31.39
#